data_AF-A0A7S2SGK5-F1
#
_entry.id   AF-A0A7S2SGK5-F1
#
_cell.length_a   1.000
_cell.length_b   1.000
_cell.length_c   1.000
_cell.angle_alpha   90.00
_cell.angle_beta   90.00
_cell.angle_gamma   90.00
#
_symmetry.space_group_name_H-M   'P 1'
#
loop_
_entity.id
_entity.type
_entity.pdbx_description
1 polymer ?
#
loop_
_entity_poly.entity_id
_entity_poly.type
_entity_poly.pdbx_seq_one_letter_code
_entity_poly.pdbx_strand_id
1 'polypeptide(L)'
;MGGCCSCFGTKETGNQETEMTSRSNGAESNGVSSLTIARHMTAPSVEIENARILKGSGLALVGVTVEQDAAYWEWHVESLKEDGPPLEDDEDPSNALMFGVATMKNPKFYRAMALNEDSDTSNAEDGTALMKPITELRDGDTVGVAVQQSDLPMIQFFLNGEPLHELAINRFRGAVYPSIYMREGFKTRLVLDENEFKEMSPHARFGPLIAARGII
;
A
#
# COMPACT_ATOMS: atom_id res chain seq x y z
N MET A 1 -37.40 -55.39 -37.67
CA MET A 1 -38.61 -54.55 -37.87
C MET A 1 -38.62 -53.49 -36.79
N GLY A 2 -38.85 -52.22 -37.15
CA GLY A 2 -38.99 -51.11 -36.21
C GLY A 2 -37.95 -50.00 -36.42
N GLY A 3 -38.17 -49.17 -37.44
CA GLY A 3 -37.54 -47.86 -37.57
C GLY A 3 -38.48 -46.76 -37.03
N CYS A 4 -37.90 -45.58 -36.76
CA CYS A 4 -38.45 -44.21 -36.73
C CYS A 4 -37.26 -43.30 -36.32
N CYS A 5 -36.70 -42.41 -37.16
CA CYS A 5 -37.19 -41.08 -37.56
C CYS A 5 -37.79 -40.32 -36.36
N SER A 6 -37.41 -39.13 -35.92
CA SER A 6 -36.94 -37.87 -36.56
C SER A 6 -36.72 -36.88 -35.38
N CYS A 7 -35.94 -35.78 -35.41
CA CYS A 7 -36.18 -34.52 -36.10
C CYS A 7 -35.00 -33.57 -35.78
N PHE A 8 -34.40 -32.99 -36.81
CA PHE A 8 -33.58 -31.78 -36.69
C PHE A 8 -34.50 -30.57 -36.43
N GLY A 9 -34.10 -29.70 -35.51
CA GLY A 9 -34.77 -28.43 -35.23
C GLY A 9 -33.74 -27.31 -35.08
N THR A 10 -33.43 -26.63 -36.17
CA THR A 10 -32.69 -25.38 -36.21
C THR A 10 -33.63 -24.23 -35.80
N LYS A 11 -33.23 -23.42 -34.81
CA LYS A 11 -33.76 -22.07 -34.61
C LYS A 11 -32.62 -21.12 -34.29
N GLU A 12 -32.32 -20.29 -35.27
CA GLU A 12 -31.67 -18.99 -35.10
C GLU A 12 -32.58 -18.09 -34.27
N THR A 13 -32.02 -17.37 -33.29
CA THR A 13 -32.54 -16.05 -32.87
C THR A 13 -31.52 -15.33 -31.99
N GLY A 14 -31.09 -14.15 -32.44
CA GLY A 14 -30.83 -13.01 -31.56
C GLY A 14 -29.40 -12.75 -31.10
N ASN A 15 -28.58 -12.15 -31.98
CA ASN A 15 -27.53 -11.25 -31.52
C ASN A 15 -28.20 -10.03 -30.87
N GLN A 16 -28.06 -9.88 -29.56
CA GLN A 16 -28.10 -8.57 -28.92
C GLN A 16 -26.67 -8.21 -28.52
N GLU A 17 -26.04 -7.39 -29.36
CA GLU A 17 -24.85 -6.65 -28.99
C GLU A 17 -25.27 -5.58 -27.99
N THR A 18 -24.97 -5.81 -26.71
CA THR A 18 -25.15 -4.78 -25.69
C THR A 18 -23.97 -3.83 -25.76
N GLU A 19 -24.20 -2.71 -26.43
CA GLU A 19 -23.34 -1.54 -26.51
C GLU A 19 -23.01 -1.03 -25.09
N MET A 20 -21.78 -1.25 -24.62
CA MET A 20 -21.27 -0.66 -23.39
C MET A 20 -20.97 0.83 -23.63
N THR A 21 -22.00 1.66 -23.57
CA THR A 21 -21.82 3.11 -23.41
C THR A 21 -21.15 3.39 -22.06
N SER A 22 -19.86 3.71 -22.09
CA SER A 22 -19.12 4.28 -20.96
C SER A 22 -19.69 5.66 -20.64
N ARG A 23 -20.65 5.71 -19.71
CA ARG A 23 -21.09 6.95 -19.08
C ARG A 23 -20.00 7.45 -18.16
N SER A 24 -19.33 8.52 -18.56
CA SER A 24 -18.56 9.40 -17.69
C SER A 24 -19.51 10.11 -16.73
N ASN A 25 -19.82 9.46 -15.61
CA ASN A 25 -20.51 10.10 -14.50
C ASN A 25 -19.45 10.62 -13.52
N GLY A 26 -19.26 11.94 -13.52
CA GLY A 26 -18.74 12.66 -12.36
C GLY A 26 -19.71 12.44 -11.20
N ALA A 27 -19.36 11.51 -10.32
CA ALA A 27 -20.07 11.25 -9.09
C ALA A 27 -19.13 11.58 -7.94
N GLU A 28 -19.56 12.49 -7.07
CA GLU A 28 -19.04 12.61 -5.71
C GLU A 28 -19.12 11.23 -5.06
N SER A 29 -17.98 10.55 -5.00
CA SER A 29 -17.88 9.16 -4.55
C SER A 29 -18.03 9.10 -3.04
N ASN A 30 -19.21 8.71 -2.58
CA ASN A 30 -19.37 8.14 -1.25
C ASN A 30 -18.50 6.87 -1.14
N GLY A 31 -17.31 7.02 -0.56
CA GLY A 31 -16.58 5.96 0.15
C GLY A 31 -16.08 4.76 -0.66
N VAL A 32 -15.71 4.91 -1.94
CA VAL A 32 -15.01 3.83 -2.65
C VAL A 32 -13.54 3.82 -2.20
N SER A 33 -13.09 2.73 -1.57
CA SER A 33 -11.67 2.51 -1.25
C SER A 33 -10.83 2.62 -2.51
N SER A 34 -9.94 3.61 -2.57
CA SER A 34 -9.07 3.84 -3.71
C SER A 34 -7.68 3.26 -3.47
N LEU A 35 -7.10 2.64 -4.49
CA LEU A 35 -5.71 2.15 -4.52
C LEU A 35 -4.73 3.33 -4.70
N THR A 36 -4.78 4.28 -3.77
CA THR A 36 -4.02 5.53 -3.75
C THR A 36 -3.74 5.96 -2.32
N ILE A 37 -2.81 6.90 -2.12
CA ILE A 37 -2.59 7.51 -0.81
C ILE A 37 -3.84 8.29 -0.37
N ALA A 38 -4.32 8.03 0.85
CA ALA A 38 -5.46 8.71 1.42
C ALA A 38 -5.03 10.00 2.12
N ARG A 39 -5.30 11.16 1.50
CA ARG A 39 -4.95 12.48 2.06
C ARG A 39 -5.49 12.71 3.47
N HIS A 40 -6.71 12.25 3.76
CA HIS A 40 -7.35 12.43 5.07
C HIS A 40 -6.78 11.52 6.18
N MET A 41 -6.01 10.50 5.81
CA MET A 41 -5.31 9.59 6.72
C MET A 41 -3.81 9.88 6.80
N THR A 42 -3.31 10.80 6.00
CA THR A 42 -1.89 11.12 5.86
C THR A 42 -1.56 12.41 6.62
N ALA A 43 -0.36 12.47 7.20
CA ALA A 43 0.12 13.65 7.92
C ALA A 43 0.10 14.90 7.01
N PRO A 44 -0.29 16.08 7.52
CA PRO A 44 -0.40 17.29 6.70
C PRO A 44 0.90 17.71 6.01
N SER A 45 2.05 17.42 6.64
CA SER A 45 3.42 17.70 6.20
C SER A 45 3.93 16.77 5.09
N VAL A 46 3.23 15.69 4.77
CA VAL A 46 3.53 14.85 3.61
C VAL A 46 2.86 15.45 2.39
N GLU A 47 3.59 15.72 1.32
CA GLU A 47 3.04 16.13 0.03
C GLU A 47 2.71 14.89 -0.82
N ILE A 48 1.59 14.91 -1.54
CA ILE A 48 1.13 13.78 -2.37
C ILE A 48 1.00 14.26 -3.82
N GLU A 49 1.84 13.72 -4.69
CA GLU A 49 1.83 13.97 -6.14
C GLU A 49 1.25 12.75 -6.87
N ASN A 50 0.41 12.98 -7.89
CA ASN A 50 -0.18 11.91 -8.71
C ASN A 50 -0.82 10.75 -7.90
N ALA A 51 -1.31 11.05 -6.69
CA ALA A 51 -1.93 10.11 -5.74
C ALA A 51 -1.04 8.92 -5.27
N ARG A 52 0.23 8.85 -5.69
CA ARG A 52 1.15 7.72 -5.41
C ARG A 52 2.57 8.15 -5.06
N ILE A 53 2.97 9.38 -5.38
CA ILE A 53 4.31 9.91 -5.08
C ILE A 53 4.23 10.73 -3.79
N LEU A 54 5.18 10.52 -2.90
CA LEU A 54 5.24 11.13 -1.57
C LEU A 54 6.54 11.92 -1.39
N LYS A 55 6.41 13.10 -0.78
CA LYS A 55 7.51 13.96 -0.33
C LYS A 55 7.20 14.54 1.06
N GLY A 56 8.16 15.16 1.71
CA GLY A 56 7.99 15.78 3.03
C GLY A 56 8.20 14.79 4.17
N SER A 57 7.53 15.01 5.31
CA SER A 57 7.77 14.23 6.54
C SER A 57 6.48 13.80 7.21
N GLY A 58 6.49 12.63 7.84
CA GLY A 58 5.37 12.08 8.60
C GLY A 58 4.72 10.84 7.97
N LEU A 59 3.67 10.36 8.63
CA LEU A 59 3.01 9.11 8.29
C LEU A 59 2.04 9.27 7.11
N ALA A 60 2.15 8.39 6.11
CA ALA A 60 1.23 8.30 4.98
C ALA A 60 0.61 6.91 4.88
N LEU A 61 -0.69 6.87 4.61
CA LEU A 61 -1.48 5.63 4.53
C LEU A 61 -2.16 5.54 3.17
N VAL A 62 -2.23 4.32 2.64
CA VAL A 62 -3.06 4.00 1.47
C VAL A 62 -4.53 3.95 1.90
N GLY A 63 -5.45 4.37 1.04
CA GLY A 63 -6.89 4.43 1.31
C GLY A 63 -7.64 3.09 1.33
N VAL A 64 -6.92 1.98 1.44
CA VAL A 64 -7.48 0.63 1.42
C VAL A 64 -6.93 -0.21 2.59
N THR A 65 -7.83 -0.96 3.23
CA THR A 65 -7.51 -1.94 4.27
C THR A 65 -6.91 -3.21 3.66
N VAL A 66 -5.95 -3.83 4.34
CA VAL A 66 -5.47 -5.17 3.98
C VAL A 66 -6.46 -6.21 4.51
N GLU A 67 -7.42 -6.61 3.67
CA GLU A 67 -8.45 -7.61 4.02
C GLU A 67 -8.15 -9.00 3.45
N GLN A 68 -7.26 -9.09 2.45
CA GLN A 68 -6.85 -10.35 1.84
C GLN A 68 -6.05 -11.21 2.83
N ASP A 69 -6.08 -12.53 2.62
CA ASP A 69 -5.23 -13.47 3.38
C ASP A 69 -3.74 -13.20 3.15
N ALA A 70 -3.38 -12.78 1.93
CA ALA A 70 -2.03 -12.39 1.56
C ALA A 70 -2.07 -11.23 0.56
N ALA A 71 -1.18 -10.25 0.75
CA ALA A 71 -1.03 -9.08 -0.13
C ALA A 71 0.43 -8.62 -0.19
N TYR A 72 0.81 -8.02 -1.32
CA TYR A 72 2.12 -7.44 -1.56
C TYR A 72 2.01 -6.10 -2.28
N TRP A 73 2.94 -5.20 -1.95
CA TRP A 73 3.14 -3.94 -2.64
C TRP A 73 4.59 -3.49 -2.49
N GLU A 74 4.98 -2.53 -3.34
CA GLU A 74 6.33 -1.98 -3.34
C GLU A 74 6.31 -0.47 -3.08
N TRP A 75 7.40 0.01 -2.48
CA TRP A 75 7.78 1.40 -2.40
C TRP A 75 9.07 1.59 -3.18
N HIS A 76 9.06 2.43 -4.21
CA HIS A 76 10.26 2.79 -4.96
C HIS A 76 10.83 4.09 -4.39
N VAL A 77 12.12 4.07 -4.05
CA VAL A 77 12.87 5.26 -3.65
C VAL A 77 13.34 5.96 -4.94
N GLU A 78 12.93 7.21 -5.16
CA GLU A 78 13.17 7.92 -6.44
C GLU A 78 14.10 9.13 -6.35
N SER A 79 14.33 9.68 -5.14
CA SER A 79 15.34 10.73 -4.95
C SER A 79 15.72 10.83 -3.46
N LEU A 80 17.02 10.85 -3.19
CA LEU A 80 17.60 11.20 -1.90
C LEU A 80 18.24 12.59 -2.05
N LYS A 81 17.51 13.64 -1.63
CA LYS A 81 17.95 15.04 -1.59
C LYS A 81 18.47 15.60 -2.94
N GLU A 82 17.67 16.42 -3.63
CA GLU A 82 18.17 17.20 -4.79
C GLU A 82 19.17 18.31 -4.38
N ASP A 83 19.13 18.87 -3.16
CA ASP A 83 19.93 20.06 -2.80
C ASP A 83 20.39 20.16 -1.33
N GLY A 84 20.32 19.06 -0.55
CA GLY A 84 20.77 19.05 0.85
C GLY A 84 22.23 18.61 0.99
N PRO A 85 22.95 19.01 2.07
CA PRO A 85 24.24 18.41 2.36
C PRO A 85 24.08 16.87 2.41
N PRO A 86 25.09 16.11 1.92
CA PRO A 86 25.08 14.66 2.04
C PRO A 86 24.79 14.30 3.49
N LEU A 87 23.93 13.29 3.70
CA LEU A 87 23.75 12.72 5.03
C LEU A 87 25.13 12.23 5.48
N GLU A 88 25.81 13.00 6.32
CA GLU A 88 27.02 12.54 7.00
C GLU A 88 26.59 11.29 7.75
N ASP A 89 27.18 10.13 7.44
CA ASP A 89 26.94 8.79 8.02
C ASP A 89 26.01 8.82 9.25
N ASP A 90 24.71 9.04 9.00
CA ASP A 90 23.72 9.16 10.06
C ASP A 90 23.39 7.71 10.42
N GLU A 91 24.27 7.11 11.22
CA GLU A 91 24.07 5.79 11.82
C GLU A 91 22.85 5.79 12.77
N ASP A 92 22.17 6.93 12.96
CA ASP A 92 20.96 6.99 13.75
C ASP A 92 19.77 6.41 12.97
N PRO A 93 19.27 5.21 13.36
CA PRO A 93 18.09 4.60 12.75
C PRO A 93 16.83 5.47 12.91
N SER A 94 16.85 6.49 13.78
CA SER A 94 15.76 7.46 13.91
C SER A 94 15.53 8.26 12.62
N ASN A 95 16.55 8.42 11.77
CA ASN A 95 16.46 9.15 10.50
C ASN A 95 16.05 8.29 9.30
N ALA A 96 15.83 6.98 9.49
CA ALA A 96 15.41 6.09 8.41
C ALA A 96 13.93 6.25 8.03
N LEU A 97 13.61 5.96 6.76
CA LEU A 97 12.24 5.71 6.35
C LEU A 97 11.72 4.44 7.04
N MET A 98 10.46 4.47 7.49
CA MET A 98 9.82 3.27 8.03
C MET A 98 8.75 2.76 7.10
N PHE A 99 8.70 1.44 6.92
CA PHE A 99 7.76 0.76 6.03
C PHE A 99 6.94 -0.24 6.82
N GLY A 100 5.72 -0.52 6.38
CA GLY A 100 4.90 -1.58 6.94
C GLY A 100 3.43 -1.27 6.82
N VAL A 101 2.72 -1.45 7.93
CA VAL A 101 1.30 -1.16 8.02
C VAL A 101 0.99 -0.31 9.26
N ALA A 102 -0.13 0.40 9.21
CA ALA A 102 -0.62 1.19 10.33
C ALA A 102 -2.14 1.03 10.50
N THR A 103 -2.63 1.30 11.70
CA THR A 103 -4.08 1.44 11.93
C THR A 103 -4.57 2.78 11.40
N MET A 104 -5.87 2.87 11.09
CA MET A 104 -6.47 4.10 10.55
C MET A 104 -6.14 5.31 11.42
N LYS A 105 -5.55 6.35 10.81
CA LYS A 105 -5.32 7.65 11.42
C LYS A 105 -6.28 8.67 10.84
N ASN A 106 -6.82 9.53 11.69
CA ASN A 106 -7.77 10.56 11.28
C ASN A 106 -7.16 11.96 11.52
N PRO A 107 -7.76 13.04 10.99
CA PRO A 107 -7.23 14.39 11.21
C PRO A 107 -7.18 14.79 12.69
N LYS A 108 -8.02 14.17 13.55
CA LYS A 108 -7.98 14.41 15.00
C LYS A 108 -6.70 13.84 15.64
N PHE A 109 -6.23 12.70 15.16
CA PHE A 109 -4.97 12.08 15.58
C PHE A 109 -3.80 13.02 15.34
N TYR A 110 -3.64 13.54 14.12
CA TYR A 110 -2.54 14.45 13.79
C TYR A 110 -2.63 15.78 14.56
N ARG A 111 -3.84 16.29 14.82
CA ARG A 111 -4.01 17.47 15.68
C ARG A 111 -3.60 17.20 17.13
N ALA A 112 -3.90 16.03 17.66
CA ALA A 112 -3.51 15.66 19.01
C ALA A 112 -1.99 15.49 19.12
N MET A 113 -1.36 14.88 18.13
CA MET A 113 0.11 14.74 18.04
C MET A 113 0.80 16.10 18.02
N ALA A 114 0.35 17.04 17.18
CA ALA A 114 0.93 18.40 17.10
C ALA A 114 0.75 19.23 18.38
N LEU A 115 -0.19 18.88 19.25
CA LEU A 115 -0.38 19.54 20.56
C LEU A 115 0.48 18.91 21.67
N ASN A 116 1.00 17.70 21.45
CA ASN A 116 1.73 16.91 22.42
C ASN A 116 3.24 16.87 22.15
N GLU A 117 3.78 17.78 21.34
CA GLU A 117 5.20 17.80 20.92
C GLU A 117 6.21 17.83 22.09
N ASP A 118 5.78 18.16 23.31
CA ASP A 118 6.60 18.16 24.55
C ASP A 118 6.56 16.85 25.36
N SER A 119 5.78 15.85 24.93
CA SER A 119 5.65 14.57 25.61
C SER A 119 6.54 13.53 24.92
N ASP A 120 7.52 13.01 25.66
CA ASP A 120 8.49 11.98 25.27
C ASP A 120 7.82 10.59 25.12
N THR A 121 6.65 10.54 24.48
CA THR A 121 5.82 9.34 24.40
C THR A 121 6.30 8.41 23.27
N SER A 122 6.63 7.19 23.67
CA SER A 122 7.14 6.09 22.84
C SER A 122 6.43 5.87 21.50
N ASN A 123 7.17 5.32 20.51
CA ASN A 123 6.77 4.87 19.16
C ASN A 123 5.37 4.21 18.98
N ALA A 124 4.76 3.71 20.05
CA ALA A 124 3.41 3.15 20.03
C ALA A 124 2.33 4.22 19.75
N GLU A 125 2.55 5.47 20.15
CA GLU A 125 1.56 6.54 20.02
C GLU A 125 1.53 7.16 18.62
N ASP A 126 2.66 7.17 17.91
CA ASP A 126 2.78 7.76 16.57
C ASP A 126 2.14 6.91 15.46
N GLY A 127 1.69 5.70 15.81
CA GLY A 127 1.06 4.79 14.86
C GLY A 127 2.01 3.96 14.01
N THR A 128 3.31 3.98 14.34
CA THR A 128 4.38 3.28 13.62
C THR A 128 4.73 1.91 14.23
N ALA A 129 3.93 1.42 15.20
CA ALA A 129 4.20 0.18 15.93
C ALA A 129 4.36 -1.08 15.06
N LEU A 130 3.74 -1.12 13.88
CA LEU A 130 3.83 -2.21 12.91
C LEU A 130 4.67 -1.85 11.68
N MET A 131 5.58 -0.89 11.86
CA MET A 131 6.49 -0.42 10.84
C MET A 131 7.92 -0.65 11.29
N LYS A 132 8.83 -0.78 10.31
CA LYS A 132 10.25 -1.03 10.57
C LYS A 132 11.09 -0.01 9.82
N PRO A 133 12.10 0.59 10.48
CA PRO A 133 13.08 1.41 9.78
C PRO A 133 13.90 0.51 8.85
N ILE A 134 14.08 0.95 7.61
CA ILE A 134 15.04 0.34 6.69
C ILE A 134 16.12 1.38 6.44
N THR A 135 17.31 1.11 6.97
CA THR A 135 18.49 1.98 6.88
C THR A 135 19.20 1.76 5.54
N GLU A 136 20.14 2.66 5.22
CA GLU A 136 21.02 2.56 4.05
C GLU A 136 20.31 2.52 2.68
N LEU A 137 19.07 3.01 2.61
CA LEU A 137 18.34 3.13 1.34
C LEU A 137 19.06 4.07 0.38
N ARG A 138 19.15 3.63 -0.88
CA ARG A 138 19.75 4.36 -2.00
C ARG A 138 18.69 4.77 -3.00
N ASP A 139 19.05 5.72 -3.85
CA ASP A 139 18.20 6.11 -4.97
C ASP A 139 18.01 4.92 -5.91
N GLY A 140 16.76 4.68 -6.32
CA GLY A 140 16.37 3.54 -7.15
C GLY A 140 16.01 2.26 -6.39
N ASP A 141 16.31 2.17 -5.09
CA ASP A 141 15.97 1.01 -4.26
C ASP A 141 14.47 0.75 -4.20
N THR A 142 14.13 -0.52 -4.03
CA THR A 142 12.76 -1.03 -3.97
C THR A 142 12.53 -1.74 -2.64
N VAL A 143 11.57 -1.24 -1.87
CA VAL A 143 11.15 -1.87 -0.62
C VAL A 143 9.82 -2.60 -0.86
N GLY A 144 9.87 -3.92 -0.85
CA GLY A 144 8.68 -4.76 -0.89
C GLY A 144 8.12 -4.99 0.52
N VAL A 145 6.80 -4.93 0.67
CA VAL A 145 6.11 -5.29 1.92
C VAL A 145 5.11 -6.38 1.61
N ALA A 146 5.30 -7.55 2.24
CA ALA A 146 4.36 -8.66 2.15
C ALA A 146 3.61 -8.82 3.47
N VAL A 147 2.29 -8.93 3.41
CA VAL A 147 1.44 -9.18 4.56
C VAL A 147 0.67 -10.46 4.34
N GLN A 148 0.61 -11.31 5.37
CA GLN A 148 -0.25 -12.49 5.42
C GLN A 148 -0.94 -12.62 6.79
N GLN A 149 -2.16 -13.12 6.82
CA GLN A 149 -2.95 -13.23 8.05
C GLN A 149 -2.90 -14.63 8.70
N SER A 150 -2.65 -15.68 7.91
CA SER A 150 -2.66 -17.07 8.37
C SER A 150 -1.36 -17.53 9.03
N ASP A 151 -0.21 -17.08 8.50
CA ASP A 151 1.10 -17.66 8.81
C ASP A 151 2.07 -16.66 9.42
N LEU A 152 3.04 -17.19 10.17
CA LEU A 152 4.13 -16.40 10.73
C LEU A 152 5.36 -16.43 9.81
N PRO A 153 6.10 -15.32 9.69
CA PRO A 153 5.73 -13.98 10.18
C PRO A 153 4.58 -13.38 9.35
N MET A 154 3.71 -12.60 10.00
CA MET A 154 2.55 -11.97 9.35
C MET A 154 2.93 -10.77 8.47
N ILE A 155 4.06 -10.11 8.74
CA ILE A 155 4.60 -9.05 7.87
C ILE A 155 6.07 -9.35 7.59
N GLN A 156 6.44 -9.29 6.32
CA GLN A 156 7.81 -9.48 5.83
C GLN A 156 8.21 -8.27 4.97
N PHE A 157 9.48 -7.92 5.05
CA PHE A 157 10.07 -6.80 4.33
C PHE A 157 11.11 -7.34 3.36
N PHE A 158 11.22 -6.69 2.21
CA PHE A 158 12.15 -7.04 1.15
C PHE A 158 12.87 -5.76 0.72
N LEU A 159 14.18 -5.85 0.48
CA LEU A 159 14.96 -4.77 -0.13
C LEU A 159 15.55 -5.31 -1.43
N ASN A 160 15.13 -4.75 -2.56
CA ASN A 160 15.54 -5.18 -3.90
C ASN A 160 15.34 -6.71 -4.10
N GLY A 161 14.19 -7.21 -3.67
CA GLY A 161 13.81 -8.63 -3.77
C GLY A 161 14.36 -9.52 -2.65
N GLU A 162 15.37 -9.07 -1.90
CA GLU A 162 16.00 -9.86 -0.83
C GLU A 162 15.24 -9.73 0.50
N PRO A 163 14.90 -10.83 1.19
CA PRO A 163 14.14 -10.80 2.44
C PRO A 163 14.95 -10.26 3.63
N LEU A 164 14.37 -9.31 4.37
CA LEU A 164 14.90 -8.76 5.62
C LEU A 164 14.31 -9.49 6.82
N HIS A 165 14.77 -10.72 7.08
CA HIS A 165 14.21 -11.61 8.11
C HIS A 165 14.20 -11.02 9.54
N GLU A 166 15.18 -10.19 9.87
CA GLU A 166 15.32 -9.58 11.20
C GLU A 166 14.25 -8.52 11.49
N LEU A 167 13.65 -7.95 10.43
CA LEU A 167 12.62 -6.93 10.53
C LEU A 167 11.20 -7.52 10.54
N ALA A 168 11.06 -8.83 10.34
CA ALA A 168 9.75 -9.46 10.23
C ALA A 168 8.88 -9.26 11.48
N ILE A 169 7.58 -9.01 11.27
CA ILE A 169 6.62 -8.85 12.36
C ILE A 169 5.79 -10.12 12.45
N ASN A 170 5.93 -10.81 13.58
CA ASN A 170 5.24 -12.08 13.77
C ASN A 170 3.73 -11.91 13.81
N ARG A 171 3.20 -10.94 14.58
CA ARG A 171 1.76 -10.83 14.81
C ARG A 171 1.28 -9.40 14.75
N PHE A 172 0.14 -9.19 14.12
CA PHE A 172 -0.66 -7.99 14.28
C PHE A 172 -2.13 -8.36 14.48
N ARG A 173 -2.94 -7.38 14.90
CA ARG A 173 -4.39 -7.54 15.10
C ARG A 173 -5.13 -6.31 14.60
N GLY A 174 -6.35 -6.53 14.14
CA GLY A 174 -7.24 -5.47 13.67
C GLY A 174 -6.99 -5.09 12.21
N ALA A 175 -7.79 -4.12 11.74
CA ALA A 175 -7.66 -3.60 10.38
C ALA A 175 -6.40 -2.75 10.27
N VAL A 176 -5.59 -3.05 9.24
CA VAL A 176 -4.35 -2.36 8.95
C VAL A 176 -4.35 -1.86 7.51
N TYR A 177 -3.60 -0.80 7.28
CA TYR A 177 -3.46 -0.13 5.99
C TYR A 177 -1.98 -0.11 5.61
N PRO A 178 -1.63 -0.32 4.34
CA PRO A 178 -0.27 -0.09 3.88
C PRO A 178 0.17 1.33 4.24
N SER A 179 1.38 1.46 4.78
CA SER A 179 1.87 2.74 5.26
C SER A 179 3.37 2.91 5.10
N ILE A 180 3.77 4.17 5.02
CA ILE A 180 5.16 4.61 5.04
C ILE A 180 5.27 5.83 5.95
N TYR A 181 6.33 5.88 6.75
CA TYR A 181 6.67 7.04 7.54
C TYR A 181 7.82 7.75 6.82
N MET A 182 7.51 8.92 6.29
CA MET A 182 8.41 9.73 5.48
C MET A 182 9.31 10.61 6.36
N ARG A 183 10.52 10.84 5.88
CA ARG A 183 11.47 11.82 6.41
C ARG A 183 11.77 12.85 5.32
N GLU A 184 12.11 14.07 5.73
CA GLU A 184 12.45 15.13 4.78
C GLU A 184 13.64 14.72 3.91
N GLY A 185 13.63 15.18 2.66
CA GLY A 185 14.67 14.85 1.68
C GLY A 185 14.49 13.53 0.95
N PHE A 186 13.49 12.71 1.30
CA PHE A 186 13.14 11.51 0.54
C PHE A 186 11.96 11.76 -0.40
N LYS A 187 12.06 11.18 -1.60
CA LYS A 187 10.94 11.02 -2.52
C LYS A 187 10.69 9.53 -2.74
N THR A 188 9.45 9.10 -2.51
CA THR A 188 9.06 7.70 -2.72
C THR A 188 7.82 7.59 -3.59
N ARG A 189 7.68 6.47 -4.30
CA ARG A 189 6.51 6.14 -5.11
C ARG A 189 5.91 4.82 -4.64
N LEU A 190 4.62 4.82 -4.38
CA LEU A 190 3.83 3.64 -4.11
C LEU A 190 3.53 2.87 -5.40
N VAL A 191 3.73 1.56 -5.37
CA VAL A 191 3.37 0.64 -6.45
C VAL A 191 2.49 -0.47 -5.91
N LEU A 192 1.29 -0.59 -6.50
CA LEU A 192 0.26 -1.56 -6.10
C LEU A 192 -0.11 -2.51 -7.24
N ASP A 193 0.22 -2.15 -8.49
CA ASP A 193 -0.09 -2.95 -9.67
C ASP A 193 1.05 -3.95 -9.90
N GLU A 194 0.70 -5.22 -10.04
CA GLU A 194 1.65 -6.31 -10.25
C GLU A 194 2.49 -6.13 -11.51
N ASN A 195 1.95 -5.48 -12.55
CA ASN A 195 2.68 -5.22 -13.78
C ASN A 195 3.72 -4.11 -13.64
N GLU A 196 3.64 -3.31 -12.58
CA GLU A 196 4.56 -2.23 -12.28
C GLU A 196 5.62 -2.62 -11.23
N PHE A 197 5.53 -3.84 -10.67
CA PHE A 197 6.51 -4.33 -9.71
C PHE A 197 7.87 -4.50 -10.36
N LYS A 198 8.91 -4.02 -9.70
CA LYS A 198 10.31 -4.23 -10.13
C LYS A 198 10.80 -5.59 -9.69
N GLU A 199 10.44 -6.01 -8.49
CA GLU A 199 10.86 -7.27 -7.90
C GLU A 199 9.69 -8.25 -7.93
N MET A 200 9.99 -9.53 -8.17
CA MET A 200 8.93 -10.53 -8.12
C MET A 200 8.45 -10.71 -6.68
N SER A 201 7.15 -10.88 -6.50
CA SER A 201 6.62 -11.21 -5.18
C SER A 201 7.29 -12.51 -4.67
N PRO A 202 7.66 -12.55 -3.39
CA PRO A 202 8.55 -13.59 -2.84
C PRO A 202 7.96 -15.00 -2.93
N HIS A 203 6.63 -15.11 -3.01
CA HIS A 203 5.91 -16.36 -3.19
C HIS A 203 4.67 -16.16 -4.06
N ALA A 204 4.33 -17.19 -4.84
CA ALA A 204 3.14 -17.22 -5.71
C ALA A 204 1.80 -16.98 -4.99
N ARG A 205 1.78 -16.97 -3.64
CA ARG A 205 0.60 -16.66 -2.83
C ARG A 205 0.37 -15.16 -2.62
N PHE A 206 1.42 -14.34 -2.74
CA PHE A 206 1.33 -12.91 -2.54
C PHE A 206 0.95 -12.25 -3.86
N GLY A 207 -0.33 -11.89 -3.98
CA GLY A 207 -0.83 -11.05 -5.06
C GLY A 207 -0.75 -9.56 -4.72
N PRO A 208 -1.03 -8.69 -5.70
CA PRO A 208 -1.14 -7.26 -5.45
C PRO A 208 -2.25 -6.96 -4.44
N LEU A 209 -2.15 -5.80 -3.79
CA LEU A 209 -3.20 -5.30 -2.91
C LEU A 209 -4.48 -4.99 -3.71
N ILE A 210 -5.59 -5.58 -3.29
CA ILE A 210 -6.90 -5.44 -3.94
C ILE A 210 -7.81 -4.59 -3.05
N ALA A 211 -8.43 -3.57 -3.66
CA ALA A 211 -9.50 -2.82 -3.01
C ALA A 211 -10.72 -3.70 -2.80
N ALA A 212 -11.18 -3.80 -1.55
CA ALA A 212 -12.43 -4.46 -1.22
C ALA A 212 -13.56 -3.83 -2.04
N ARG A 213 -14.15 -4.63 -2.95
CA ARG A 213 -15.37 -4.26 -3.65
C ARG A 213 -16.51 -4.70 -2.75
N GLY A 214 -17.21 -3.76 -2.13
CA GLY A 214 -18.46 -4.07 -1.45
C GLY A 214 -19.36 -4.83 -2.41
N ILE A 215 -19.85 -6.00 -1.99
CA ILE A 215 -20.90 -6.70 -2.73
C ILE A 215 -22.15 -5.84 -2.55
N ILE A 216 -22.53 -5.10 -3.60
CA ILE A 216 -23.78 -4.35 -3.67
C ILE A 216 -24.91 -5.30 -4.07
#